data_AF-A0A8T3X7P2-F1
#
_entry.id   AF-A0A8T3X7P2-F1
#
_cell.length_a   1.000
_cell.length_b   1.000
_cell.length_c   1.000
_cell.angle_alpha   90.00
_cell.angle_beta   90.00
_cell.angle_gamma   90.00
#
_symmetry.space_group_name_H-M   'P 1'
#
loop_
_entity.id
_entity.type
_entity.pdbx_description
1 polymer ?
#
loop_
_entity_poly.entity_id
_entity_poly.type
_entity_poly.pdbx_seq_one_letter_code
_entity_poly.pdbx_strand_id
1 'polypeptide(L)' 'MGKDRKRMKKLRKKRIKSIENQIEKHEEKIKSEKGRKDTTKDYWRKEIDEKFLKQIDEDENYLEEYDGNSDKKSN' A
#
# COMPACT_ATOMS: atom_id res chain seq x y z
N MET A 1 -3.41 25.67 -5.87
CA MET A 1 -2.35 24.78 -5.32
C MET A 1 -2.81 23.86 -4.17
N GLY A 2 -3.77 24.23 -3.30
CA GLY A 2 -4.20 23.37 -2.18
C GLY A 2 -5.24 22.27 -2.51
N LYS A 3 -6.10 22.47 -3.54
CA LYS A 3 -7.15 21.50 -3.91
C LYS A 3 -6.58 20.18 -4.48
N ASP A 4 -5.54 20.27 -5.30
CA ASP A 4 -4.91 19.10 -5.92
C ASP A 4 -4.23 18.21 -4.86
N ARG A 5 -3.61 18.83 -3.85
CA ARG A 5 -2.96 18.10 -2.74
C ARG A 5 -3.96 17.33 -1.88
N LYS A 6 -5.11 17.94 -1.51
CA LYS A 6 -6.18 17.25 -0.77
C LYS A 6 -6.76 16.07 -1.56
N ARG A 7 -6.88 16.22 -2.89
CA ARG A 7 -7.32 15.14 -3.78
C ARG A 7 -6.30 14.00 -3.82
N MET A 8 -5.01 14.30 -3.95
CA MET A 8 -3.94 13.30 -3.95
C MET A 8 -3.88 12.52 -2.63
N LYS A 9 -4.02 13.21 -1.48
CA LYS A 9 -4.13 12.55 -0.16
C LYS A 9 -5.25 11.50 -0.13
N LYS A 10 -6.44 11.86 -0.61
CA LYS A 10 -7.58 10.91 -0.67
C LYS A 10 -7.33 9.74 -1.62
N LEU A 11 -6.69 9.99 -2.76
CA LEU A 11 -6.37 8.95 -3.74
C LEU A 11 -5.37 7.94 -3.16
N ARG A 12 -4.29 8.41 -2.53
CA ARG A 12 -3.29 7.55 -1.89
C ARG A 12 -3.88 6.69 -0.77
N LYS A 13 -4.71 7.27 0.11
CA LYS A 13 -5.43 6.49 1.13
C LYS A 13 -6.34 5.40 0.54
N LYS A 14 -7.05 5.70 -0.55
CA LYS A 14 -7.86 4.69 -1.25
C LYS A 14 -7.01 3.60 -1.88
N ARG A 15 -5.83 3.95 -2.41
CA ARG A 15 -4.90 3.01 -3.00
C ARG A 15 -4.31 2.07 -1.96
N ILE A 16 -3.83 2.57 -0.82
CA ILE A 16 -3.37 1.74 0.32
C ILE A 16 -4.43 0.70 0.67
N LYS A 17 -5.67 1.14 0.94
CA LYS A 17 -6.77 0.23 1.27
C LYS A 17 -7.07 -0.82 0.18
N SER A 18 -6.94 -0.42 -1.08
CA SER A 18 -7.13 -1.34 -2.20
C SER A 18 -6.02 -2.38 -2.28
N ILE A 19 -4.77 -1.98 -1.98
CA ILE A 19 -3.61 -2.85 -1.97
C ILE A 19 -3.68 -3.82 -0.77
N GLU A 20 -4.04 -3.35 0.41
CA GLU A 20 -4.28 -4.20 1.60
C GLU A 20 -5.28 -5.33 1.30
N ASN A 21 -6.42 -4.99 0.69
CA ASN A 21 -7.41 -6.00 0.26
C ASN A 21 -6.87 -6.97 -0.81
N GLN A 22 -5.92 -6.53 -1.64
CA GLN A 22 -5.27 -7.43 -2.59
C GLN A 22 -4.31 -8.38 -1.88
N ILE A 23 -3.49 -7.88 -0.95
CA ILE A 23 -2.60 -8.69 -0.11
C ILE A 23 -3.40 -9.77 0.61
N GLU A 24 -4.50 -9.40 1.29
CA GLU A 24 -5.35 -10.35 2.01
C GLU A 24 -5.84 -11.49 1.10
N LYS A 25 -6.33 -11.16 -0.12
CA LYS A 25 -6.75 -12.18 -1.10
C LYS A 25 -5.61 -13.09 -1.54
N HIS A 26 -4.39 -12.57 -1.62
CA HIS A 26 -3.21 -13.35 -2.00
C HIS A 26 -2.77 -14.26 -0.86
N GLU A 27 -2.80 -13.77 0.38
CA GLU A 27 -2.54 -14.56 1.58
C GLU A 27 -3.58 -15.68 1.76
N GLU A 28 -4.86 -15.39 1.55
CA GLU A 28 -5.93 -16.40 1.58
C GLU A 28 -5.71 -17.49 0.52
N LYS A 29 -5.30 -17.12 -0.70
CA LYS A 29 -4.93 -18.09 -1.74
C LYS A 29 -3.74 -18.94 -1.31
N ILE A 30 -2.68 -18.35 -0.76
CA ILE A 30 -1.50 -19.08 -0.27
C ILE A 30 -1.91 -20.07 0.83
N LYS A 31 -2.79 -19.66 1.74
CA LYS A 31 -3.27 -20.45 2.88
C LYS A 31 -4.22 -21.58 2.47
N SER A 32 -5.10 -21.33 1.50
CA SER A 32 -6.08 -22.31 0.99
C SER A 32 -5.49 -23.31 -0.02
N GLU A 33 -4.41 -22.94 -0.72
CA GLU A 33 -3.70 -23.85 -1.62
C GLU A 33 -2.89 -24.91 -0.85
N LYS A 34 -3.58 -26.00 -0.47
CA LYS A 34 -2.95 -27.28 -0.13
C LYS A 34 -2.41 -27.93 -1.41
N GLY A 35 -1.09 -27.87 -1.61
CA GLY A 35 -0.39 -28.66 -2.64
C GLY A 35 -0.18 -28.02 -4.03
N ARG A 36 -0.52 -26.74 -4.23
CA ARG A 36 -0.09 -26.02 -5.45
C ARG A 36 1.41 -25.72 -5.36
N LYS A 37 2.14 -25.95 -6.45
CA LYS A 37 3.62 -25.87 -6.55
C LYS A 37 4.16 -24.66 -5.76
N ASP A 38 5.17 -24.87 -4.92
CA ASP A 38 5.80 -23.82 -4.09
C ASP A 38 6.14 -22.54 -4.88
N THR A 39 6.48 -22.70 -6.16
CA THR A 39 6.71 -21.60 -7.11
C THR A 39 5.56 -20.61 -7.23
N THR A 40 4.30 -21.04 -7.12
CA THR A 40 3.13 -20.15 -7.17
C THR A 40 2.99 -19.36 -5.87
N LYS A 41 3.28 -19.97 -4.72
CA LYS A 41 3.27 -19.28 -3.42
C LYS A 41 4.38 -18.25 -3.34
N ASP A 42 5.58 -18.60 -3.82
CA ASP A 42 6.70 -17.68 -3.90
C ASP A 42 6.44 -16.53 -4.87
N TYR A 43 5.79 -16.78 -6.01
CA TYR A 43 5.36 -15.72 -6.92
C TYR A 43 4.44 -14.70 -6.23
N TRP A 44 3.41 -15.19 -5.52
CA TRP A 44 2.47 -14.30 -4.83
C TRP A 44 3.12 -13.55 -3.66
N ARG A 45 3.98 -14.21 -2.89
CA ARG A 45 4.77 -13.57 -1.83
C ARG A 45 5.67 -12.47 -2.38
N LYS A 46 6.39 -12.75 -3.47
CA LYS A 46 7.24 -11.75 -4.13
C LYS A 46 6.45 -10.55 -4.65
N GLU A 47 5.27 -10.76 -5.25
CA GLU A 47 4.42 -9.63 -5.67
C GLU A 47 3.92 -8.80 -4.48
N ILE A 48 3.59 -9.43 -3.35
CA ILE A 48 3.25 -8.72 -2.11
C ILE A 48 4.43 -7.87 -1.64
N ASP A 49 5.61 -8.49 -1.50
CA ASP A 49 6.78 -7.84 -0.91
C ASP A 49 7.32 -6.70 -1.79
N GLU A 50 7.47 -6.91 -3.10
CA GLU A 50 8.18 -5.94 -3.94
C GLU A 50 7.29 -4.84 -4.50
N LYS A 51 6.03 -5.14 -4.84
CA LYS A 51 5.13 -4.15 -5.46
C LYS A 51 4.19 -3.52 -4.46
N PHE A 52 3.53 -4.34 -3.64
CA PHE A 52 2.46 -3.86 -2.79
C PHE A 52 2.99 -3.14 -1.55
N LEU A 53 3.93 -3.73 -0.81
CA LEU A 53 4.53 -3.09 0.36
C LEU A 53 5.28 -1.82 -0.01
N LYS A 54 6.07 -1.85 -1.10
CA LYS A 54 6.77 -0.65 -1.58
C LYS A 54 5.82 0.49 -1.95
N GLN A 55 4.69 0.17 -2.61
CA GLN A 55 3.72 1.19 -2.98
C GLN A 55 2.97 1.76 -1.76
N ILE A 56 2.73 0.93 -0.73
CA ILE A 56 2.17 1.37 0.54
C ILE A 56 3.15 2.32 1.23
N ASP A 57 4.42 1.93 1.37
CA ASP A 57 5.46 2.74 2.02
C ASP A 57 5.63 4.11 1.32
N GLU A 58 5.66 4.15 -0.02
CA GLU A 58 5.69 5.41 -0.77
C GLU A 58 4.44 6.29 -0.55
N ASP A 59 3.27 5.67 -0.33
CA ASP A 59 2.03 6.38 -0.06
C ASP A 59 1.94 6.85 1.39
N GLU A 60 2.43 6.07 2.35
CA GLU A 60 2.52 6.43 3.76
C GLU A 60 3.51 7.56 3.99
N ASN A 61 4.72 7.48 3.40
CA ASN A 61 5.71 8.55 3.44
C ASN A 61 5.14 9.87 2.89
N TYR A 62 4.39 9.83 1.78
CA TYR A 62 3.72 11.03 1.25
C TYR A 62 2.67 11.60 2.24
N LEU A 63 1.95 10.73 2.95
CA LEU A 63 0.94 11.14 3.91
C LEU A 63 1.58 11.73 5.17
N GLU A 64 2.70 11.16 5.65
CA GLU A 64 3.48 11.70 6.75
C GLU A 64 4.10 13.06 6.41
N GLU A 65 4.75 13.20 5.25
CA GLU A 65 5.28 14.49 4.81
C GLU A 65 4.19 15.56 4.67
N TYR A 66 2.98 15.15 4.27
CA TYR A 66 1.83 16.03 4.19
C TYR A 66 1.34 16.46 5.57
N ASP A 67 1.23 15.52 6.52
CA ASP A 67 0.72 15.80 7.86
C ASP A 67 1.77 16.51 8.74
N GLY A 68 3.06 16.16 8.63
CA GLY A 68 4.17 16.79 9.35
C GLY A 68 4.59 18.18 8.84
N ASN A 69 4.24 18.56 7.60
CA ASN A 69 4.39 19.95 7.13
C ASN A 69 3.24 20.88 7.57
N SER A 70 2.18 20.35 8.18
CA SER A 70 1.12 21.18 8.78
C SER A 70 1.64 22.02 9.94
N ASP A 71 2.60 21.47 10.69
CA ASP A 71 3.01 22.02 11.99
C ASP A 71 4.18 23.01 11.90
N LYS A 72 4.90 23.07 10.77
CA LYS A 72 6.05 23.98 10.59
C LYS A 72 5.69 25.38 10.10
N LYS A 73 4.40 25.74 10.01
CA LYS A 73 3.90 27.07 9.61
C LYS A 73 3.19 27.83 10.74
N SER A 74 3.57 27.56 11.98
CA SER A 74 3.13 28.30 13.15
C SER A 74 4.33 28.73 13.99
N ASN A 75 5.19 29.59 13.43
CA ASN A 75 6.02 30.51 14.22
C ASN A 75 6.36 31.75 13.38
#